data_AF-A0A545U2X5-F1
#
_entry.id   AF-A0A545U2X5-F1
#
_cell.length_a   1.000
_cell.length_b   1.000
_cell.length_c   1.000
_cell.angle_alpha   90.00
_cell.angle_beta   90.00
_cell.angle_gamma   90.00
#
_symmetry.space_group_name_H-M   'P 1'
#
loop_
_entity.id
_entity.type
_entity.pdbx_description
1 polymer ?
#
loop_
_entity_poly.entity_id
_entity_poly.type
_entity_poly.pdbx_seq_one_letter_code
_entity_poly.pdbx_strand_id
1 'polypeptide(L)'
;MGTWAAGSFGNDTALDFADELKDFAALCETLVKFGKNTDELDADEASTALAACDLLAVAIGRPPADLPDGPDFSKEEVPDNLLDSAKAIVQRVRETSELAELWSEEDDAEWQAELENLLLRLTPSAPTKAPAREEQPEIPDDFLGHCYLCSGPVIERDGINFEYTMQGGGTLSIHPHRSCIEKLIPGPHWNEDGSPSENTRKRLMKDMGFVV
;
A
#
# COMPACT_ATOMS: atom_id res chain seq x y z
N MET A 1 -9.65 12.01 -0.34
CA MET A 1 -10.15 10.74 0.21
C MET A 1 -9.15 9.69 -0.23
N GLY A 2 -8.14 9.43 0.60
CA GLY A 2 -7.23 8.30 0.37
C GLY A 2 -8.06 7.02 0.46
N THR A 3 -7.74 6.03 -0.36
CA THR A 3 -8.42 4.73 -0.35
C THR A 3 -8.10 4.04 0.97
N TRP A 4 -9.04 3.99 1.90
CA TRP A 4 -8.88 3.23 3.14
C TRP A 4 -9.16 1.76 2.83
N ALA A 5 -8.25 0.87 3.23
CA ALA A 5 -8.52 -0.55 3.30
C ALA A 5 -8.87 -0.92 4.75
N ALA A 6 -9.64 -1.99 4.92
CA ALA A 6 -10.03 -2.50 6.24
C ALA A 6 -8.85 -3.05 7.06
N GLY A 7 -7.77 -3.48 6.38
CA GLY A 7 -6.54 -3.94 7.02
C GLY A 7 -5.75 -2.80 7.66
N SER A 8 -4.97 -3.14 8.71
CA SER A 8 -4.21 -2.15 9.48
C SER A 8 -3.23 -1.34 8.64
N PHE A 9 -2.70 -1.90 7.53
CA PHE A 9 -1.71 -1.23 6.68
C PHE A 9 -2.32 -0.56 5.43
N GLY A 10 -3.64 -0.37 5.43
CA GLY A 10 -4.38 0.36 4.39
C GLY A 10 -4.33 1.89 4.50
N ASN A 11 -3.51 2.44 5.39
CA ASN A 11 -3.38 3.87 5.64
C ASN A 11 -1.92 4.28 5.85
N ASP A 12 -1.58 5.51 5.47
CA ASP A 12 -0.22 6.03 5.51
C ASP A 12 0.34 6.06 6.95
N THR A 13 -0.48 6.43 7.95
CA THR A 13 -0.07 6.49 9.36
C THR A 13 0.48 5.15 9.87
N ALA A 14 -0.20 4.05 9.57
CA ALA A 14 0.23 2.71 9.96
C ALA A 14 1.46 2.24 9.17
N LEU A 15 1.56 2.60 7.89
CA LEU A 15 2.72 2.29 7.04
C LEU A 15 3.97 3.03 7.52
N ASP A 16 3.84 4.33 7.82
CA ASP A 16 4.92 5.16 8.36
C ASP A 16 5.39 4.61 9.71
N PHE A 17 4.46 4.23 10.59
CA PHE A 17 4.82 3.58 11.85
C PHE A 17 5.61 2.28 11.64
N ALA A 18 5.20 1.43 10.70
CA ALA A 18 5.89 0.18 10.42
C ALA A 18 7.30 0.39 9.86
N ASP A 19 7.49 1.39 9.01
CA ASP A 19 8.80 1.75 8.43
C ASP A 19 9.75 2.38 9.49
N GLU A 20 9.22 3.21 10.39
CA GLU A 20 10.01 3.86 11.45
C GLU A 20 10.35 2.93 12.63
N LEU A 21 9.67 1.78 12.73
CA LEU A 21 9.85 0.85 13.83
C LEU A 21 11.21 0.15 13.77
N LYS A 22 12.04 0.37 14.79
CA LYS A 22 13.45 -0.04 14.79
C LYS A 22 13.67 -1.50 15.17
N ASP A 23 12.98 -1.95 16.21
CA ASP A 23 13.17 -3.27 16.82
C ASP A 23 11.95 -3.69 17.66
N PHE A 24 12.01 -4.92 18.18
CA PHE A 24 10.94 -5.49 19.00
C PHE A 24 10.76 -4.77 20.34
N ALA A 25 11.81 -4.15 20.90
CA ALA A 25 11.69 -3.38 22.13
C ALA A 25 10.85 -2.12 21.91
N ALA A 26 11.07 -1.40 20.81
CA ALA A 26 10.25 -0.26 20.40
C ALA A 26 8.78 -0.66 20.18
N LEU A 27 8.53 -1.85 19.64
CA LEU A 27 7.17 -2.40 19.50
C LEU A 27 6.52 -2.61 20.87
N CYS A 28 7.24 -3.25 21.80
CA CYS A 28 6.77 -3.48 23.16
C CYS A 28 6.47 -2.16 23.90
N GLU A 29 7.34 -1.16 23.77
CA GLU A 29 7.14 0.17 24.36
C GLU A 29 5.87 0.84 23.83
N THR A 30 5.63 0.74 22.52
CA THR A 30 4.43 1.27 21.86
C THR A 30 3.16 0.60 22.38
N LEU A 31 3.14 -0.73 22.45
CA LEU A 31 2.02 -1.49 23.00
C LEU A 31 1.78 -1.17 24.47
N VAL A 32 2.84 -1.01 25.28
CA VAL A 32 2.71 -0.61 26.69
C VAL A 32 2.17 0.82 26.82
N LYS A 33 2.59 1.74 25.96
CA LYS A 33 2.08 3.12 25.90
C LYS A 33 0.56 3.09 25.65
N PHE A 34 0.12 2.42 24.58
CA PHE A 34 -1.30 2.36 24.26
C PHE A 34 -2.11 1.57 25.28
N GLY A 35 -1.60 0.46 25.80
CA GLY A 35 -2.29 -0.34 26.82
C GLY A 35 -2.51 0.39 28.16
N LYS A 36 -1.69 1.40 28.45
CA LYS A 36 -1.85 2.27 29.63
C LYS A 36 -2.62 3.55 29.36
N ASN A 37 -2.74 3.95 28.10
CA ASN A 37 -3.57 5.09 27.74
C ASN A 37 -5.02 4.79 28.18
N THR A 38 -5.76 5.78 28.68
CA THR A 38 -7.18 5.67 29.01
C THR A 38 -8.02 6.70 28.28
N ASP A 39 -7.37 7.60 27.56
CA ASP A 39 -8.01 8.62 26.76
C ASP A 39 -8.54 8.00 25.46
N GLU A 40 -9.50 8.68 24.86
CA GLU A 40 -9.99 8.39 23.52
C GLU A 40 -8.85 8.56 22.50
N LEU A 41 -8.68 7.58 21.61
CA LEU A 41 -7.66 7.63 20.58
C LEU A 41 -8.24 8.30 19.33
N ASP A 42 -7.50 9.27 18.79
CA ASP A 42 -7.80 9.81 17.46
C ASP A 42 -7.56 8.75 16.37
N ALA A 43 -7.93 9.06 15.13
CA ALA A 43 -7.86 8.09 14.04
C ALA A 43 -6.43 7.61 13.74
N ASP A 44 -5.43 8.49 13.89
CA ASP A 44 -4.02 8.19 13.63
C ASP A 44 -3.40 7.36 14.75
N GLU A 45 -3.70 7.70 16.01
CA GLU A 45 -3.31 6.93 17.18
C GLU A 45 -3.93 5.53 17.17
N ALA A 46 -5.21 5.43 16.80
CA ALA A 46 -5.91 4.15 16.65
C ALA A 46 -5.29 3.29 15.55
N SER A 47 -4.98 3.88 14.39
CA SER A 47 -4.31 3.19 13.27
C SER A 47 -2.93 2.66 13.68
N THR A 48 -2.14 3.49 14.37
CA THR A 48 -0.83 3.11 14.92
C THR A 48 -0.96 1.97 15.93
N ALA A 49 -1.96 2.03 16.82
CA ALA A 49 -2.18 1.03 17.84
C ALA A 49 -2.57 -0.33 17.24
N LEU A 50 -3.40 -0.35 16.20
CA LEU A 50 -3.75 -1.57 15.47
C LEU A 50 -2.55 -2.16 14.71
N ALA A 51 -1.78 -1.32 14.01
CA ALA A 51 -0.54 -1.73 13.34
C ALA A 51 0.46 -2.39 14.31
N ALA A 52 0.64 -1.82 15.51
CA ALA A 52 1.47 -2.41 16.55
C ALA A 52 0.95 -3.78 17.04
N CYS A 53 -0.38 -3.94 17.16
CA CYS A 53 -0.98 -5.22 17.50
C CYS A 53 -0.77 -6.26 16.38
N ASP A 54 -0.84 -5.84 15.12
CA ASP A 54 -0.57 -6.67 13.96
C ASP A 54 0.87 -7.17 13.92
N LEU A 55 1.83 -6.28 14.14
CA LEU A 55 3.26 -6.64 14.21
C LEU A 55 3.56 -7.57 15.39
N LEU A 56 2.81 -7.48 16.50
CA LEU A 56 2.91 -8.46 17.58
C LEU A 56 2.42 -9.85 17.14
N ALA A 57 1.34 -9.91 16.36
CA ALA A 57 0.87 -11.17 15.78
C ALA A 57 1.89 -11.78 14.81
N VAL A 58 2.62 -10.95 14.05
CA VAL A 58 3.77 -11.38 13.23
C VAL A 58 4.84 -12.05 14.09
N ALA A 59 5.18 -11.48 15.26
CA ALA A 59 6.20 -12.01 16.16
C ALA A 59 5.89 -13.43 16.69
N ILE A 60 4.61 -13.81 16.78
CA ILE A 60 4.18 -15.18 17.12
C ILE A 60 3.88 -16.06 15.88
N GLY A 61 4.35 -15.64 14.70
CA GLY A 61 4.24 -16.39 13.44
C GLY A 61 2.86 -16.34 12.78
N ARG A 62 2.08 -15.27 13.03
CA ARG A 62 0.70 -15.12 12.54
C ARG A 62 0.50 -13.77 11.85
N PRO A 63 1.19 -13.54 10.72
CA PRO A 63 1.16 -12.27 10.01
C PRO A 63 -0.22 -11.98 9.41
N PRO A 64 -0.58 -10.69 9.22
CA PRO A 64 -1.72 -10.30 8.40
C PRO A 64 -1.43 -10.47 6.90
N ALA A 65 -2.46 -10.34 6.06
CA ALA A 65 -2.35 -10.51 4.60
C ALA A 65 -1.58 -9.37 3.93
N ASP A 66 -1.76 -8.16 4.46
CA ASP A 66 -1.27 -6.87 3.98
C ASP A 66 0.04 -6.44 4.69
N LEU A 67 0.76 -7.38 5.31
CA LEU A 67 2.02 -7.10 6.01
C LEU A 67 3.03 -6.39 5.08
N PRO A 68 3.46 -5.15 5.40
CA PRO A 68 4.52 -4.48 4.66
C PRO A 68 5.89 -5.16 4.89
N ASP A 69 6.85 -4.86 4.02
CA ASP A 69 8.24 -5.23 4.27
C ASP A 69 8.73 -4.52 5.55
N GLY A 70 9.42 -5.25 6.43
CA GLY A 70 9.80 -4.71 7.73
C GLY A 70 10.75 -5.61 8.52
N PRO A 71 11.12 -5.20 9.75
CA PRO A 71 11.97 -5.99 10.63
C PRO A 71 11.36 -7.35 10.96
N ASP A 72 12.19 -8.40 10.88
CA ASP A 72 11.80 -9.78 11.19
C ASP A 72 11.77 -10.02 12.72
N PHE A 73 10.57 -10.10 13.29
CA PHE A 73 10.34 -10.39 14.71
C PHE A 73 10.17 -11.89 15.01
N SER A 74 10.34 -12.80 14.04
CA SER A 74 10.02 -14.23 14.19
C SER A 74 10.83 -14.99 15.25
N LYS A 75 11.89 -14.38 15.79
CA LYS A 75 12.77 -14.97 16.81
C LYS A 75 12.50 -14.43 18.22
N GLU A 76 11.59 -13.48 18.36
CA GLU A 76 11.33 -12.81 19.63
C GLU A 76 10.40 -13.64 20.51
N GLU A 77 10.65 -13.62 21.82
CA GLU A 77 9.76 -14.25 22.79
C GLU A 77 8.68 -13.24 23.21
N VAL A 78 7.42 -13.55 22.89
CA VAL A 78 6.28 -12.68 23.22
C VAL A 78 5.64 -13.11 24.54
N PRO A 79 5.64 -12.26 25.58
CA PRO A 79 4.98 -12.57 26.84
C PRO A 79 3.45 -12.59 26.74
N ASP A 80 2.79 -13.50 27.45
CA ASP A 80 1.31 -13.61 27.46
C ASP A 80 0.61 -12.30 27.87
N ASN A 81 1.17 -11.56 28.82
CA ASN A 81 0.61 -10.28 29.27
C ASN A 81 0.67 -9.21 28.17
N LEU A 82 1.62 -9.30 27.25
CA LEU A 82 1.70 -8.38 26.11
C LEU A 82 0.62 -8.72 25.07
N LEU A 83 0.34 -10.00 24.84
CA LEU A 83 -0.79 -10.45 24.01
C LEU A 83 -2.13 -10.01 24.59
N ASP A 84 -2.31 -10.15 25.91
CA ASP A 84 -3.51 -9.67 26.60
C ASP A 84 -3.67 -8.15 26.46
N SER A 85 -2.57 -7.40 26.60
CA SER A 85 -2.57 -5.95 26.37
C SER A 85 -2.94 -5.60 24.93
N ALA A 86 -2.39 -6.30 23.94
CA ALA A 86 -2.71 -6.08 22.52
C ALA A 86 -4.19 -6.34 22.23
N LYS A 87 -4.75 -7.46 22.72
CA LYS A 87 -6.19 -7.75 22.57
C LYS A 87 -7.07 -6.67 23.21
N ALA A 88 -6.68 -6.16 24.38
CA ALA A 88 -7.39 -5.07 25.04
C ALA A 88 -7.33 -3.76 24.24
N ILE A 89 -6.19 -3.46 23.62
CA ILE A 89 -6.04 -2.31 22.71
C ILE A 89 -6.99 -2.44 21.52
N VAL A 90 -7.02 -3.61 20.86
CA VAL A 90 -7.90 -3.85 19.70
C VAL A 90 -9.37 -3.65 20.08
N GLN A 91 -9.81 -4.19 21.22
CA GLN A 91 -11.19 -4.00 21.70
C GLN A 91 -11.49 -2.52 22.00
N ARG A 92 -10.57 -1.80 22.64
CA ARG A 92 -10.79 -0.38 22.90
C ARG A 92 -10.86 0.44 21.61
N VAL A 93 -9.97 0.19 20.66
CA VAL A 93 -10.02 0.86 19.35
C VAL A 93 -11.37 0.61 18.70
N ARG A 94 -11.83 -0.65 18.68
CA ARG A 94 -13.15 -1.03 18.17
C ARG A 94 -14.32 -0.27 18.80
N GLU A 95 -14.25 -0.02 20.11
CA GLU A 95 -15.40 0.49 20.89
C GLU A 95 -15.40 2.01 21.09
N THR A 96 -14.24 2.66 21.20
CA THR A 96 -14.13 4.03 21.72
C THR A 96 -13.06 4.88 21.02
N SER A 97 -12.79 4.68 19.73
CA SER A 97 -11.84 5.52 18.99
C SER A 97 -12.53 6.34 17.91
N GLU A 98 -11.94 7.48 17.54
CA GLU A 98 -12.37 8.26 16.38
C GLU A 98 -12.35 7.40 15.10
N LEU A 99 -11.38 6.48 14.96
CA LEU A 99 -11.34 5.54 13.84
C LEU A 99 -12.60 4.66 13.76
N ALA A 100 -13.10 4.18 14.91
CA ALA A 100 -14.34 3.41 14.95
C ALA A 100 -15.54 4.25 14.55
N GLU A 101 -15.59 5.52 14.99
CA GLU A 101 -16.64 6.45 14.59
C GLU A 101 -16.64 6.65 13.08
N LEU A 102 -15.47 6.88 12.48
CA LEU A 102 -15.30 7.07 11.04
C LEU A 102 -15.74 5.84 10.23
N TRP A 103 -15.38 4.63 10.65
CA TRP A 103 -15.86 3.41 9.99
C TRP A 103 -17.38 3.22 10.14
N SER A 104 -17.95 3.60 11.28
CA SER A 104 -19.39 3.48 11.53
C SER A 104 -20.27 4.40 10.67
N GLU A 105 -19.67 5.41 10.02
CA GLU A 105 -20.36 6.28 9.06
C GLU A 105 -20.64 5.57 7.72
N GLU A 106 -19.94 4.47 7.42
CA GLU A 106 -20.09 3.66 6.20
C GLU A 106 -20.41 2.18 6.53
N ASP A 107 -20.22 1.27 5.56
CA ASP A 107 -20.33 -0.19 5.79
C ASP A 107 -19.04 -0.70 6.43
N ASP A 108 -19.06 -0.91 7.74
CA ASP A 108 -17.89 -1.31 8.53
C ASP A 108 -17.68 -2.83 8.61
N ALA A 109 -18.49 -3.63 7.92
CA ALA A 109 -18.48 -5.09 8.08
C ALA A 109 -17.10 -5.72 7.80
N GLU A 110 -16.38 -5.19 6.81
CA GLU A 110 -15.03 -5.66 6.47
C GLU A 110 -14.01 -5.29 7.55
N TRP A 111 -14.05 -4.04 8.04
CA TRP A 111 -13.18 -3.58 9.13
C TRP A 111 -13.43 -4.35 10.43
N GLN A 112 -14.70 -4.59 10.79
CA GLN A 112 -15.06 -5.42 11.94
C GLN A 112 -14.53 -6.85 11.82
N ALA A 113 -14.58 -7.43 10.62
CA ALA A 113 -14.03 -8.76 10.34
C ALA A 113 -12.50 -8.79 10.47
N GLU A 114 -11.80 -7.74 10.04
CA GLU A 114 -10.34 -7.62 10.21
C GLU A 114 -9.93 -7.48 11.68
N LEU A 115 -10.67 -6.72 12.49
CA LEU A 115 -10.42 -6.66 13.94
C LEU A 115 -10.63 -8.02 14.63
N GLU A 116 -11.66 -8.76 14.22
CA GLU A 116 -11.89 -10.13 14.71
C GLU A 116 -10.79 -11.09 14.28
N ASN A 117 -10.31 -10.96 13.04
CA ASN A 117 -9.17 -11.70 12.52
C ASN A 117 -7.90 -11.42 13.34
N LEU A 118 -7.60 -10.15 13.62
CA LEU A 118 -6.47 -9.73 14.44
C LEU A 118 -6.54 -10.33 15.85
N LEU A 119 -7.70 -10.31 16.50
CA LEU A 119 -7.90 -10.94 17.81
C LEU A 119 -7.63 -12.45 17.79
N LEU A 120 -8.03 -13.15 16.73
CA LEU A 120 -7.73 -14.56 16.54
C LEU A 120 -6.22 -14.80 16.35
N ARG A 121 -5.55 -13.96 15.55
CA ARG A 121 -4.10 -14.04 15.34
C ARG A 121 -3.34 -13.81 16.64
N LEU A 122 -3.75 -12.86 17.47
CA LEU A 122 -3.20 -12.59 18.81
C LEU A 122 -3.48 -13.68 19.87
N THR A 123 -4.21 -14.75 19.53
CA THR A 123 -4.56 -15.81 20.49
C THR A 123 -3.86 -17.13 20.11
N PRO A 124 -2.65 -17.44 20.62
CA PRO A 124 -1.85 -18.61 20.21
C PRO A 124 -2.55 -19.97 20.24
N SER A 125 -3.56 -20.13 21.09
CA SER A 125 -4.37 -21.35 21.20
C SER A 125 -5.51 -21.44 20.18
N ALA A 126 -5.88 -20.32 19.55
CA ALA A 126 -6.94 -20.29 18.55
C ALA A 126 -6.46 -20.90 17.22
N PRO A 127 -7.33 -21.65 16.52
CA PRO A 127 -7.03 -22.13 15.18
C PRO A 127 -7.01 -20.94 14.21
N THR A 128 -5.84 -20.59 13.70
CA THR A 128 -5.68 -19.54 12.68
C THR A 128 -5.38 -20.19 11.33
N LYS A 129 -6.10 -19.79 10.29
CA LYS A 129 -5.67 -20.03 8.91
C LYS A 129 -4.71 -18.89 8.56
N ALA A 130 -3.49 -19.21 8.12
CA ALA A 130 -2.63 -18.17 7.56
C ALA A 130 -3.40 -17.47 6.43
N PRO A 131 -3.44 -16.14 6.40
CA PRO A 131 -4.07 -15.45 5.29
C PRO A 131 -3.40 -15.91 4.00
N ALA A 132 -4.19 -16.13 2.96
CA ALA A 132 -3.62 -16.13 1.64
C ALA A 132 -3.11 -14.70 1.44
N ARG A 133 -1.79 -14.50 1.50
CA ARG A 133 -1.17 -13.25 1.07
C ARG A 133 -1.82 -12.93 -0.27
N GLU A 134 -2.46 -11.77 -0.38
CA GLU A 134 -3.01 -11.33 -1.65
C GLU A 134 -1.83 -11.33 -2.63
N GLU A 135 -1.88 -12.22 -3.61
CA GLU A 135 -0.84 -12.29 -4.64
C GLU A 135 -0.93 -10.96 -5.39
N GLN A 136 -0.04 -10.01 -5.04
CA GLN A 136 0.17 -8.85 -5.88
C GLN A 136 0.41 -9.38 -7.29
N PRO A 137 -0.37 -8.94 -8.30
CA PRO A 137 -0.25 -9.49 -9.64
C PRO A 137 1.20 -9.36 -10.06
N GLU A 138 1.83 -10.48 -10.43
CA GLU A 138 3.22 -10.49 -10.88
C GLU A 138 3.36 -9.46 -12.01
N ILE A 139 4.06 -8.37 -11.73
CA ILE A 139 4.39 -7.37 -12.75
C ILE A 139 5.42 -8.06 -13.65
N PRO A 140 5.17 -8.18 -14.97
CA PRO A 140 6.14 -8.78 -15.87
C PRO A 140 7.50 -8.08 -15.78
N ASP A 141 8.59 -8.83 -15.86
CA ASP A 141 9.96 -8.28 -15.83
C ASP A 141 10.19 -7.20 -16.89
N ASP A 142 9.42 -7.23 -17.97
CA ASP A 142 9.47 -6.30 -19.09
C ASP A 142 8.41 -5.18 -19.01
N PHE A 143 7.76 -4.98 -17.85
CA PHE A 143 6.79 -3.90 -17.67
C PHE A 143 7.45 -2.52 -17.70
N LEU A 144 6.99 -1.67 -18.61
CA LEU A 144 7.49 -0.30 -18.76
C LEU A 144 6.60 0.75 -18.07
N GLY A 145 5.29 0.49 -17.94
CA GLY A 145 4.34 1.45 -17.35
C GLY A 145 2.95 1.34 -17.96
N HIS A 146 2.16 2.40 -17.83
CA HIS A 146 0.81 2.46 -18.41
C HIS A 146 0.77 3.38 -19.63
N CYS A 147 0.05 2.95 -20.67
CA CYS A 147 -0.09 3.71 -21.90
C CYS A 147 -0.96 4.94 -21.63
N TYR A 148 -0.44 6.14 -21.84
CA TYR A 148 -1.22 7.36 -21.60
C TYR A 148 -2.46 7.50 -22.52
N LEU A 149 -2.51 6.75 -23.64
CA LEU A 149 -3.61 6.80 -24.61
C LEU A 149 -4.77 5.86 -24.26
N CYS A 150 -4.50 4.68 -23.71
CA CYS A 150 -5.52 3.66 -23.42
C CYS A 150 -5.57 3.23 -21.96
N SER A 151 -4.65 3.74 -21.13
CA SER A 151 -4.45 3.37 -19.72
C SER A 151 -4.13 1.89 -19.48
N GLY A 152 -3.90 1.11 -20.53
CA GLY A 152 -3.50 -0.30 -20.42
C GLY A 152 -2.02 -0.48 -20.05
N PRO A 153 -1.64 -1.62 -19.47
CA PRO A 153 -0.25 -1.95 -19.15
C PRO A 153 0.59 -2.09 -20.42
N VAL A 154 1.84 -1.66 -20.35
CA VAL A 154 2.79 -1.61 -21.46
C VAL A 154 4.03 -2.39 -21.08
N ILE A 155 4.49 -3.24 -21.99
CA ILE A 155 5.71 -4.02 -21.83
C ILE A 155 6.75 -3.64 -22.90
N GLU A 156 8.02 -3.99 -22.73
CA GLU A 156 9.11 -3.64 -23.65
C GLU A 156 8.82 -4.02 -25.10
N ARG A 157 8.08 -5.11 -25.31
CA ARG A 157 7.76 -5.62 -26.65
C ARG A 157 6.82 -4.71 -27.45
N ASP A 158 5.88 -4.01 -26.79
CA ASP A 158 4.81 -3.26 -27.46
C ASP A 158 4.77 -1.76 -27.12
N GLY A 159 5.52 -1.35 -26.10
CA GLY A 159 5.74 0.04 -25.70
C GLY A 159 6.86 0.74 -26.44
N ILE A 160 6.85 2.06 -26.35
CA ILE A 160 8.04 2.88 -26.59
C ILE A 160 8.46 3.54 -25.28
N ASN A 161 9.76 3.59 -24.99
CA ASN A 161 10.26 4.52 -23.98
C ASN A 161 10.40 5.90 -24.64
N PHE A 162 9.49 6.82 -24.34
CA PHE A 162 9.55 8.18 -24.85
C PHE A 162 9.98 9.13 -23.72
N GLU A 163 11.16 9.72 -23.90
CA GLU A 163 11.68 10.74 -23.00
C GLU A 163 11.61 12.12 -23.66
N TYR A 164 11.18 13.11 -22.88
CA TYR A 164 11.13 14.51 -23.27
C TYR A 164 11.64 15.42 -22.15
N THR A 165 12.64 16.24 -22.47
CA THR A 165 13.18 17.22 -21.55
C THR A 165 12.45 18.55 -21.70
N MET A 166 11.89 19.06 -20.60
CA MET A 166 11.12 20.29 -20.59
C MET A 166 12.02 21.54 -20.61
N GLN A 167 11.51 22.65 -21.15
CA GLN A 167 12.18 23.96 -21.09
C GLN A 167 12.14 24.50 -19.65
N GLY A 168 13.18 24.20 -18.87
CA GLY A 168 13.27 24.54 -17.45
C GLY A 168 14.00 23.50 -16.61
N GLY A 169 14.31 22.34 -17.19
CA GLY A 169 14.86 21.19 -16.48
C GLY A 169 13.76 20.20 -16.07
N GLY A 170 14.10 18.92 -16.03
CA GLY A 170 13.17 17.81 -15.80
C GLY A 170 12.90 17.01 -17.08
N THR A 171 12.89 15.68 -16.94
CA THR A 171 12.60 14.72 -18.01
C THR A 171 11.26 14.05 -17.70
N LEU A 172 10.35 14.10 -18.66
CA LEU A 172 9.13 13.32 -18.69
C LEU A 172 9.39 12.03 -19.44
N SER A 173 9.09 10.89 -18.82
CA SER A 173 9.06 9.58 -19.48
C SER A 173 7.62 9.10 -19.60
N ILE A 174 7.21 8.72 -20.81
CA ILE A 174 5.90 8.10 -21.07
C ILE A 174 6.06 6.83 -21.89
N HIS A 175 5.13 5.89 -21.70
CA HIS A 175 5.18 4.55 -22.29
C HIS A 175 3.96 4.23 -23.17
N PRO A 176 3.67 4.96 -24.27
CA PRO A 176 2.55 4.60 -25.11
C PRO A 176 2.80 3.30 -25.90
N HIS A 177 1.76 2.50 -26.13
CA HIS A 177 1.86 1.40 -27.10
C HIS A 177 2.10 1.95 -28.51
N ARG A 178 2.94 1.27 -29.30
CA ARG A 178 3.11 1.58 -30.73
C ARG A 178 1.78 1.56 -31.47
N SER A 179 0.93 0.57 -31.20
CA SER A 179 -0.37 0.42 -31.85
C SER A 179 -1.36 1.55 -31.48
N CYS A 180 -1.27 2.11 -30.27
CA CYS A 180 -2.09 3.24 -29.85
C CYS A 180 -1.66 4.52 -30.60
N ILE A 181 -0.36 4.74 -30.78
CA ILE A 181 0.17 5.83 -31.60
C ILE A 181 -0.33 5.71 -33.04
N GLU A 182 -0.20 4.53 -33.65
CA GLU A 182 -0.59 4.31 -35.04
C GLU A 182 -2.08 4.55 -35.28
N LYS A 183 -2.93 4.24 -34.30
CA LYS A 183 -4.38 4.43 -34.37
C LYS A 183 -4.82 5.89 -34.18
N LEU A 184 -4.16 6.61 -33.27
CA LEU A 184 -4.66 7.89 -32.77
C LEU A 184 -3.91 9.11 -33.33
N ILE A 185 -2.68 8.91 -33.81
CA ILE A 185 -1.84 9.98 -34.37
C ILE A 185 -1.81 9.83 -35.89
N PRO A 186 -1.99 10.89 -36.69
CA PRO A 186 -1.79 10.81 -38.13
C PRO A 186 -0.33 10.56 -38.49
N GLY A 187 -0.08 9.63 -39.42
CA GLY A 187 1.27 9.29 -39.87
C GLY A 187 1.96 10.42 -40.68
N PRO A 188 3.27 10.30 -40.94
CA PRO A 188 4.14 9.17 -40.62
C PRO A 188 4.41 9.06 -39.11
N HIS A 189 4.54 7.83 -38.60
CA HIS A 189 4.70 7.54 -37.17
C HIS A 189 6.16 7.30 -36.77
N TRP A 190 6.89 6.58 -37.60
CA TRP A 190 8.21 6.02 -37.26
C TRP A 190 9.27 6.44 -38.27
N ASN A 191 10.50 6.62 -37.79
CA ASN A 191 11.70 6.76 -38.60
C ASN A 191 12.23 5.38 -39.01
N GLU A 192 13.21 5.32 -39.92
CA GLU A 192 13.82 4.07 -40.39
C GLU A 192 14.48 3.25 -39.26
N ASP A 193 14.95 3.93 -38.21
CA ASP A 193 15.55 3.31 -37.00
C ASP A 193 14.51 2.82 -35.98
N GLY A 194 13.21 2.96 -36.28
CA GLY A 194 12.11 2.58 -35.41
C GLY A 194 11.81 3.57 -34.28
N SER A 195 12.48 4.72 -34.24
CA SER A 195 12.18 5.81 -33.31
C SER A 195 10.93 6.60 -33.74
N PRO A 196 10.21 7.26 -32.81
CA PRO A 196 9.07 8.09 -33.16
C PRO A 196 9.49 9.28 -34.03
N SER A 197 8.81 9.46 -35.16
CA SER A 197 8.95 10.61 -36.06
C SER A 197 8.69 11.92 -35.33
N GLU A 198 9.28 13.01 -35.82
CA GLU A 198 9.10 14.35 -35.23
C GLU A 198 7.62 14.75 -35.11
N ASN A 199 6.80 14.40 -36.10
CA ASN A 199 5.36 14.63 -36.06
C ASN A 199 4.68 13.90 -34.89
N THR A 200 5.04 12.64 -34.67
CA THR A 200 4.56 11.86 -33.53
C THR A 200 5.03 12.48 -32.22
N ARG A 201 6.32 12.82 -32.08
CA ARG A 201 6.85 13.46 -30.86
C ARG A 201 6.10 14.76 -30.52
N LYS A 202 5.89 15.63 -31.51
CA LYS A 202 5.16 16.90 -31.32
C LYS A 202 3.71 16.66 -30.94
N ARG A 203 3.04 15.69 -31.56
CA ARG A 203 1.62 15.45 -31.26
C ARG A 203 1.42 14.88 -29.86
N LEU A 204 2.25 13.93 -29.45
CA LEU A 204 2.28 13.37 -28.10
C LEU A 204 2.36 14.48 -27.04
N MET A 205 3.32 15.40 -27.21
CA MET A 205 3.53 16.50 -26.26
C MET A 205 2.41 17.53 -26.31
N LYS A 206 1.89 17.86 -27.50
CA LYS A 206 0.77 18.79 -27.65
C LYS A 206 -0.51 18.26 -26.98
N ASP A 207 -0.83 16.98 -27.14
CA ASP A 207 -2.03 16.38 -26.54
C ASP A 207 -1.92 16.35 -25.00
N MET A 208 -0.70 16.32 -24.46
CA MET A 208 -0.42 16.46 -23.02
C MET A 208 -0.36 17.92 -22.54
N GLY A 209 -0.61 18.91 -23.41
CA GLY A 209 -0.64 20.32 -23.05
C GLY A 209 0.72 21.02 -23.03
N PHE A 210 1.79 20.37 -23.50
CA PHE A 210 3.11 21.00 -23.64
C PHE A 210 3.19 21.83 -24.92
N VAL A 211 3.86 22.97 -24.83
CA VAL A 211 4.21 23.81 -25.99
C VAL A 211 5.51 23.24 -26.59
N VAL A 212 5.39 22.57 -27.73
CA VAL A 212 6.48 21.88 -28.46
C VAL A 212 6.80 22.55 -29.78
#